data_AF-A0A0D0QMI7-F1
#
_entry.id   AF-A0A0D0QMI7-F1
#
_cell.length_a   1.000
_cell.length_b   1.000
_cell.length_c   1.000
_cell.angle_alpha   90.00
_cell.angle_beta   90.00
_cell.angle_gamma   90.00
#
_symmetry.space_group_name_H-M   'P 1'
#
loop_
_entity.id
_entity.type
_entity.pdbx_description
1 polymer ?
#
loop_
_entity_poly.entity_id
_entity_poly.type
_entity_poly.pdbx_seq_one_letter_code
_entity_poly.pdbx_strand_id
1 'polypeptide(L)'
;MDQILLPPNTPNREFGLFKVEDCEVESLAMSVCDWGKLYEAIIRSVLTGTWKPEEDKQKKSISYWVGLEGEVIDILTSKDLPIGTTRLINLLKRTIKNRQFHPFGGIIYAQGHIEKQAKNGFPTPEQLMTMNWLCENIEGRIPDIEELQDEKQEIVRKLGVKKS
;
A
#
# COMPACT_ATOMS: atom_id res chain seq x y z
N MET A 1 1.18 -19.10 -16.56
CA MET A 1 2.04 -19.05 -15.36
C MET A 1 2.72 -17.70 -15.44
N ASP A 2 2.05 -16.69 -14.88
CA ASP A 2 2.46 -15.30 -15.04
C ASP A 2 3.72 -15.05 -14.20
N GLN A 3 4.77 -14.58 -14.87
CA GLN A 3 5.98 -14.12 -14.21
C GLN A 3 5.63 -12.88 -13.39
N ILE A 4 5.39 -13.07 -12.09
CA ILE A 4 5.67 -12.02 -11.12
C ILE A 4 7.14 -11.68 -11.33
N LEU A 5 7.41 -10.44 -11.73
CA LEU A 5 8.72 -9.96 -12.17
C LEU A 5 9.67 -9.88 -10.95
N LEU A 6 10.11 -11.05 -10.49
CA LEU A 6 11.14 -11.23 -9.49
C LEU A 6 12.41 -11.64 -10.25
N PRO A 7 13.50 -10.85 -10.20
CA PRO A 7 14.75 -11.26 -10.81
C PRO A 7 15.22 -12.59 -10.19
N PRO A 8 15.80 -13.52 -10.98
CA PRO A 8 15.70 -14.94 -10.68
C PRO A 8 16.63 -15.45 -9.57
N ASN A 9 17.48 -14.64 -8.93
CA ASN A 9 18.69 -15.22 -8.33
C ASN A 9 19.38 -14.46 -7.18
N THR A 10 18.63 -13.91 -6.22
CA THR A 10 19.25 -13.39 -4.98
C THR A 10 18.43 -13.81 -3.75
N PRO A 11 18.92 -14.77 -2.93
CA PRO A 11 18.17 -15.30 -1.78
C PRO A 11 18.06 -14.31 -0.59
N ASN A 12 18.98 -13.36 -0.44
CA ASN A 12 18.94 -12.31 0.60
C ASN A 12 18.64 -10.94 -0.01
N ARG A 13 17.36 -10.57 -0.06
CA ARG A 13 16.95 -9.20 -0.39
C ARG A 13 16.46 -8.50 0.87
N GLU A 14 17.03 -7.34 1.17
CA GLU A 14 16.51 -6.37 2.13
C GLU A 14 15.29 -5.64 1.54
N PHE A 15 14.26 -6.43 1.19
CA PHE A 15 13.04 -5.93 0.57
C PHE A 15 11.82 -6.62 1.17
N GLY A 16 10.76 -5.84 1.39
CA GLY A 16 9.60 -6.29 2.16
C GLY A 16 9.91 -6.32 3.66
N LEU A 17 9.24 -7.22 4.37
CA LEU A 17 9.51 -7.50 5.77
C LEU A 17 10.59 -8.57 5.87
N PHE A 18 11.68 -8.25 6.55
CA PHE A 18 12.80 -9.15 6.79
C PHE A 18 13.33 -8.98 8.20
N LYS A 19 14.05 -10.00 8.67
CA LYS A 19 14.76 -10.03 9.94
C LYS A 19 16.26 -9.96 9.66
N VAL A 20 16.99 -9.19 10.47
CA VAL A 20 18.45 -9.14 10.41
C VAL A 20 19.00 -9.67 11.74
N GLU A 21 19.73 -10.78 11.69
CA GLU A 21 20.44 -11.37 12.82
C GLU A 21 21.83 -11.79 12.35
N ASP A 22 22.88 -11.48 13.12
CA ASP A 22 24.27 -11.89 12.84
C ASP A 22 24.75 -11.61 11.39
N CYS A 23 24.32 -10.48 10.81
CA CYS A 23 24.57 -10.08 9.42
C CYS A 23 23.92 -10.98 8.34
N GLU A 24 23.02 -11.88 8.73
CA GLU A 24 22.13 -12.63 7.84
C GLU A 24 20.77 -11.94 7.73
N VAL A 25 20.20 -11.96 6.53
CA VAL A 25 18.91 -11.34 6.22
C VAL A 25 17.90 -12.44 5.90
N GLU A 26 16.92 -12.63 6.77
CA GLU A 26 15.84 -13.59 6.56
C GLU A 26 14.59 -12.86 6.06
N SER A 27 14.16 -13.13 4.82
CA SER A 27 12.91 -12.57 4.29
C SER A 27 11.69 -13.24 4.94
N LEU A 28 10.77 -12.45 5.48
CA LEU A 28 9.57 -12.94 6.18
C LEU A 28 8.31 -12.80 5.33
N ALA A 29 8.13 -11.64 4.68
CA ALA A 29 6.99 -11.39 3.82
C ALA A 29 7.25 -10.26 2.82
N MET A 30 6.57 -10.27 1.68
CA MET A 30 6.58 -9.16 0.73
C MET A 30 5.21 -8.99 0.06
N SER A 31 4.87 -7.76 -0.30
CA SER A 31 3.75 -7.49 -1.18
C SER A 31 4.15 -7.74 -2.64
N VAL A 32 3.22 -8.31 -3.40
CA VAL A 32 3.35 -8.48 -4.85
C VAL A 32 2.16 -7.83 -5.53
N CYS A 33 2.43 -7.18 -6.66
CA CYS A 33 1.40 -6.59 -7.51
C CYS A 33 1.38 -7.33 -8.85
N ASP A 34 0.23 -7.90 -9.19
CA ASP A 34 -0.07 -8.46 -10.50
C ASP A 34 -0.52 -7.32 -11.44
N TRP A 35 0.47 -6.64 -12.01
CA TRP A 35 0.24 -5.60 -13.00
C TRP A 35 -0.47 -6.12 -14.25
N GLY A 36 -0.33 -7.41 -14.57
CA GLY A 36 -1.02 -8.05 -15.70
C GLY A 36 -2.53 -7.99 -15.53
N LYS A 37 -3.05 -8.40 -14.37
CA LYS A 37 -4.48 -8.30 -14.03
C LYS A 37 -4.98 -6.85 -14.06
N LEU A 38 -4.18 -5.91 -13.56
CA LEU A 38 -4.56 -4.50 -13.59
C LEU A 38 -4.69 -3.99 -15.03
N TYR A 39 -3.67 -4.22 -15.87
CA TYR A 39 -3.70 -3.78 -17.26
C TYR A 39 -4.80 -4.46 -18.06
N GLU A 40 -5.04 -5.75 -17.83
CA GLU A 40 -6.16 -6.46 -18.44
C GLU A 40 -7.50 -5.80 -18.07
N ALA A 41 -7.72 -5.48 -16.79
CA ALA A 41 -8.95 -4.81 -16.34
C ALA A 41 -9.13 -3.43 -17.01
N ILE A 42 -8.05 -2.67 -17.14
CA ILE A 42 -8.06 -1.35 -17.82
C ILE A 42 -8.44 -1.53 -19.29
N ILE A 43 -7.73 -2.40 -20.02
CA ILE A 43 -7.95 -2.64 -21.45
C ILE A 43 -9.38 -3.14 -21.69
N ARG A 44 -9.86 -4.09 -20.88
CA ARG A 44 -11.24 -4.57 -20.97
C ARG A 44 -12.25 -3.45 -20.79
N SER A 45 -12.06 -2.56 -19.82
CA SER A 45 -12.98 -1.44 -19.60
C SER A 45 -12.99 -0.44 -20.75
N VAL A 46 -11.85 -0.24 -21.43
CA VAL A 46 -11.79 0.60 -22.64
C VAL A 46 -12.56 -0.07 -23.77
N LEU A 47 -12.34 -1.38 -23.99
CA LEU A 47 -13.00 -2.15 -25.05
C LEU A 47 -14.51 -2.28 -24.86
N THR A 48 -15.00 -2.35 -23.62
CA THR A 48 -16.44 -2.44 -23.30
C THR A 48 -17.16 -1.08 -23.34
N GLY A 49 -16.46 0.00 -23.65
CA GLY A 49 -17.04 1.36 -23.71
C GLY A 49 -17.52 1.89 -22.35
N THR A 50 -17.14 1.24 -21.25
CA THR A 50 -17.43 1.69 -19.88
C THR A 50 -16.42 2.72 -19.39
N TRP A 51 -15.30 2.87 -20.10
CA TRP A 51 -14.34 3.94 -19.87
C TRP A 51 -14.95 5.30 -20.26
N LYS A 52 -15.04 6.22 -19.28
CA LYS A 52 -15.46 7.60 -19.48
C LYS A 52 -14.33 8.51 -19.00
N PRO A 53 -13.79 9.41 -19.85
CA PRO A 53 -12.93 10.47 -19.39
C PRO A 53 -13.72 11.36 -18.40
N GLU A 54 -13.01 11.86 -17.40
CA GLU A 54 -13.51 12.42 -16.14
C GLU A 54 -14.14 13.82 -16.30
N GLU A 55 -15.13 13.98 -17.18
CA GLU A 55 -15.85 15.26 -17.34
C GLU A 55 -17.03 15.43 -16.39
N ASP A 56 -17.55 14.34 -15.80
CA ASP A 56 -18.68 14.36 -14.88
C ASP A 56 -18.23 14.05 -13.44
N LYS A 57 -18.15 15.07 -12.58
CA LYS A 57 -17.90 14.95 -11.11
C LYS A 57 -18.89 14.05 -10.35
N GLN A 58 -19.86 13.44 -11.02
CA GLN A 58 -20.89 12.56 -10.46
C GLN A 58 -20.86 11.11 -11.01
N LYS A 59 -20.08 10.81 -12.06
CA LYS A 59 -19.97 9.44 -12.58
C LYS A 59 -18.61 8.87 -12.17
N LYS A 60 -18.66 7.90 -11.24
CA LYS A 60 -17.51 7.11 -10.78
C LYS A 60 -16.57 6.78 -11.95
N SER A 61 -15.43 7.46 -11.99
CA SER A 61 -14.27 6.99 -12.72
C SER A 61 -13.89 5.60 -12.20
N ILE A 62 -13.25 4.80 -13.04
CA ILE A 62 -12.65 3.54 -12.62
C ILE A 62 -11.63 3.91 -11.55
N SER A 63 -11.95 3.71 -10.27
CA SER A 63 -10.99 3.97 -9.21
C SER A 63 -9.83 2.99 -9.39
N TYR A 64 -8.66 3.47 -9.81
CA TYR A 64 -7.43 2.67 -9.92
C TYR A 64 -6.87 2.20 -8.56
N TRP A 65 -7.62 2.45 -7.48
CA TRP A 65 -7.36 1.98 -6.13
C TRP A 65 -7.80 0.52 -5.98
N VAL A 66 -7.01 -0.39 -6.56
CA VAL A 66 -7.27 -1.83 -6.51
C VAL A 66 -6.30 -2.48 -5.54
N GLY A 67 -6.79 -2.84 -4.35
CA GLY A 67 -6.02 -3.52 -3.30
C GLY A 67 -6.15 -5.05 -3.34
N LEU A 68 -6.02 -5.67 -2.17
CA LEU A 68 -6.25 -7.12 -1.96
C LEU A 68 -7.64 -7.58 -2.43
N GLU A 69 -8.63 -6.68 -2.43
CA GLU A 69 -10.00 -6.94 -2.86
C GLU A 69 -10.11 -7.30 -4.35
N GLY A 70 -9.33 -6.65 -5.21
CA GLY A 70 -9.36 -6.87 -6.65
C GLY A 70 -8.35 -7.89 -7.16
N GLU A 71 -7.71 -8.64 -6.25
CA GLU A 71 -6.70 -9.66 -6.56
C GLU A 71 -5.48 -9.17 -7.35
N VAL A 72 -5.28 -7.84 -7.39
CA VAL A 72 -4.11 -7.19 -7.98
C VAL A 72 -2.95 -7.20 -6.99
N ILE A 73 -3.22 -7.01 -5.70
CA ILE A 73 -2.19 -7.08 -4.65
C ILE A 73 -2.32 -8.41 -3.92
N ASP A 74 -1.19 -9.04 -3.62
CA ASP A 74 -1.12 -10.17 -2.69
C ASP A 74 0.08 -10.04 -1.74
N ILE A 75 0.10 -10.84 -0.68
CA ILE A 75 1.21 -10.93 0.29
C ILE A 75 1.78 -12.34 0.21
N LEU A 76 3.05 -12.43 -0.18
CA LEU A 76 3.84 -13.65 -0.11
C LEU A 76 4.57 -13.71 1.22
N THR A 77 4.64 -14.90 1.81
CA THR A 77 5.29 -15.13 3.10
C THR A 77 6.35 -16.21 2.98
N SER A 78 7.37 -16.16 3.84
CA SER A 78 8.32 -17.26 3.98
C SER A 78 7.63 -18.57 4.34
N LYS A 79 8.23 -19.68 3.92
CA LYS A 79 7.76 -21.03 4.26
C LYS A 79 8.06 -21.39 5.71
N ASP A 80 9.02 -20.71 6.33
CA ASP A 80 9.53 -21.02 7.67
C ASP A 80 8.75 -20.32 8.79
N LEU A 81 7.69 -19.58 8.45
CA LEU A 81 6.83 -18.95 9.45
C LEU A 81 6.10 -19.98 10.32
N PRO A 82 6.01 -19.75 11.66
CA PRO A 82 5.21 -20.58 12.53
C PRO A 82 3.76 -20.71 12.05
N ILE A 83 3.19 -21.91 12.16
CA ILE A 83 1.86 -22.20 11.62
C ILE A 83 0.75 -21.28 12.16
N GLY A 84 0.88 -20.84 13.42
CA GLY A 84 -0.03 -19.86 14.03
C GLY A 84 0.00 -18.51 13.31
N THR A 85 1.19 -18.01 13.00
CA THR A 85 1.41 -16.77 12.26
C THR A 85 0.84 -16.87 10.85
N THR A 86 1.12 -17.95 10.14
CA THR A 86 0.58 -18.18 8.79
C THR A 86 -0.95 -18.24 8.78
N ARG A 87 -1.58 -18.85 9.79
CA ARG A 87 -3.04 -18.85 9.95
C ARG A 87 -3.59 -17.45 10.19
N LEU A 88 -2.96 -16.66 11.07
CA LEU A 88 -3.37 -15.30 11.36
C LEU A 88 -3.25 -14.39 10.12
N ILE A 89 -2.14 -14.49 9.38
CA ILE A 89 -1.94 -13.73 8.13
C ILE A 89 -3.04 -14.07 7.14
N ASN A 90 -3.34 -15.36 6.93
CA ASN A 90 -4.40 -15.78 6.02
C ASN A 90 -5.79 -15.30 6.46
N LEU A 91 -6.07 -15.26 7.77
CA LEU A 91 -7.30 -14.67 8.30
C LEU A 91 -7.37 -13.17 7.97
N LEU A 92 -6.32 -12.41 8.26
CA LEU A 92 -6.27 -10.96 7.98
C LEU A 92 -6.38 -10.66 6.49
N LYS A 93 -5.69 -11.41 5.62
CA LYS A 93 -5.81 -11.28 4.16
C LYS A 93 -7.27 -11.46 3.72
N ARG A 94 -7.96 -12.48 4.24
CA ARG A 94 -9.38 -12.75 3.93
C ARG A 94 -10.30 -11.67 4.45
N THR A 95 -10.10 -11.18 5.68
CA THR A 95 -10.96 -10.13 6.25
C THR A 95 -10.77 -8.80 5.53
N ILE A 96 -9.54 -8.45 5.13
CA ILE A 96 -9.28 -7.26 4.29
C ILE A 96 -9.93 -7.42 2.91
N LYS A 97 -9.71 -8.56 2.24
CA LYS A 97 -10.31 -8.85 0.92
C LYS A 97 -11.85 -8.73 0.94
N ASN A 98 -12.48 -9.10 2.06
CA ASN A 98 -13.93 -9.09 2.23
C ASN A 98 -14.48 -7.81 2.89
N ARG A 99 -13.67 -6.74 3.04
CA ARG A 99 -14.09 -5.48 3.72
C ARG A 99 -14.56 -5.64 5.16
N GLN A 100 -14.10 -6.70 5.83
CA GLN A 100 -14.39 -6.94 7.25
C GLN A 100 -13.33 -6.30 8.16
N PHE A 101 -12.15 -6.02 7.62
CA PHE A 101 -11.07 -5.35 8.33
C PHE A 101 -10.49 -4.24 7.46
N HIS A 102 -10.38 -3.03 8.00
CA HIS A 102 -9.79 -1.88 7.35
C HIS A 102 -8.54 -1.44 8.13
N PRO A 103 -7.35 -1.40 7.51
CA PRO A 103 -6.11 -1.05 8.22
C PRO A 103 -6.15 0.31 8.91
N PHE A 104 -6.89 1.27 8.33
CA PHE A 104 -7.08 2.62 8.88
C PHE A 104 -8.49 2.83 9.47
N GLY A 105 -9.15 1.75 9.89
CA GLY A 105 -10.45 1.83 10.56
C GLY A 105 -10.32 2.02 12.06
N GLY A 106 -11.20 2.84 12.63
CA GLY A 106 -11.24 3.07 14.09
C GLY A 106 -10.44 4.28 14.54
N ILE A 107 -10.14 4.35 15.83
CA ILE A 107 -9.37 5.48 16.40
C ILE A 107 -7.91 5.38 15.95
N ILE A 108 -7.38 6.45 15.39
CA ILE A 108 -5.95 6.56 15.06
C ILE A 108 -5.41 7.87 15.59
N TYR A 109 -4.29 7.78 16.29
CA TYR A 109 -3.53 8.93 16.77
C TYR A 109 -2.26 9.09 15.94
N ALA A 110 -1.99 10.33 15.54
CA ALA A 110 -0.68 10.72 15.04
C ALA A 110 0.27 11.02 16.21
N GLN A 111 1.55 11.15 15.88
CA GLN A 111 2.58 11.64 16.81
C GLN A 111 2.11 12.92 17.54
N GLY A 112 2.39 12.99 18.85
CA GLY A 112 1.86 14.04 19.73
C GLY A 112 0.43 13.79 20.22
N HIS A 113 -0.08 12.56 20.07
CA HIS A 113 -1.42 12.14 20.48
C HIS A 113 -2.55 12.96 19.81
N ILE A 114 -2.34 13.33 18.54
CA ILE A 114 -3.30 14.10 17.76
C ILE A 114 -4.28 13.11 17.12
N GLU A 115 -5.55 13.16 17.52
CA GLU A 115 -6.60 12.32 16.91
C GLU A 115 -6.76 12.65 15.42
N LYS A 116 -6.59 11.64 14.56
CA LYS A 116 -6.77 11.74 13.11
C LYS A 116 -8.08 11.10 12.65
N GLN A 117 -8.62 10.19 13.44
CA GLN A 117 -9.81 9.42 13.09
C GLN A 117 -10.63 9.10 14.33
N ALA A 118 -11.95 9.33 14.25
CA ALA A 118 -12.89 8.98 15.31
C ALA A 118 -13.21 7.47 15.32
N LYS A 119 -13.71 6.98 16.46
CA LYS A 119 -13.87 5.55 16.79
C LYS A 119 -14.56 4.65 15.77
N ASN A 120 -15.51 5.17 14.99
CA ASN A 120 -16.25 4.40 13.99
C ASN A 120 -16.02 4.92 12.56
N GLY A 121 -15.04 5.79 12.36
CA GLY A 121 -14.79 6.36 11.05
C GLY A 121 -13.70 5.61 10.29
N PHE A 122 -13.69 5.86 8.98
CA PHE A 122 -12.65 5.45 8.05
C PHE A 122 -12.21 6.69 7.28
N PRO A 123 -10.91 6.86 6.98
CA PRO A 123 -10.46 7.96 6.17
C PRO A 123 -11.01 7.83 4.75
N THR A 124 -11.33 8.96 4.13
CA THR A 124 -11.69 9.00 2.71
C THR A 124 -10.46 8.64 1.85
N PRO A 125 -10.66 8.20 0.60
CA PRO A 125 -9.55 7.99 -0.33
C PRO A 125 -8.65 9.23 -0.47
N GLU A 126 -9.23 10.44 -0.49
CA GLU A 126 -8.47 11.69 -0.53
C GLU A 126 -7.59 11.85 0.72
N GLN A 127 -8.13 11.62 1.92
CA GLN A 127 -7.38 11.70 3.17
C GLN A 127 -6.21 10.69 3.21
N LEU A 128 -6.40 9.49 2.65
CA LEU A 128 -5.34 8.48 2.54
C LEU A 128 -4.27 8.88 1.53
N MET A 129 -4.66 9.40 0.35
CA MET A 129 -3.72 9.84 -0.68
C MET A 129 -2.86 11.03 -0.23
N THR A 130 -3.44 11.93 0.58
CA THR A 130 -2.73 13.12 1.08
C THR A 130 -2.17 12.92 2.49
N MET A 131 -2.09 11.68 2.97
CA MET A 131 -1.61 11.38 4.32
C MET A 131 -0.15 11.82 4.46
N ASN A 132 0.10 12.79 5.34
CA ASN A 132 1.41 13.42 5.56
C ASN A 132 1.80 13.43 7.05
N TRP A 133 1.38 12.39 7.77
CA TRP A 133 1.64 12.22 9.20
C TRP A 133 1.92 10.74 9.49
N LEU A 134 2.56 10.48 10.62
CA LEU A 134 2.89 9.13 11.09
C LEU A 134 2.06 8.79 12.33
N CYS A 135 1.68 7.52 12.48
CA CYS A 135 1.00 7.03 13.69
C CYS A 135 1.87 7.26 14.94
N GLU A 136 1.22 7.40 16.09
CA GLU A 136 1.90 7.70 17.37
C GLU A 136 3.00 6.71 17.75
N ASN A 137 2.88 5.46 17.31
CA ASN A 137 3.80 4.36 17.60
C ASN A 137 4.98 4.28 16.62
N ILE A 138 5.08 5.19 15.66
CA ILE A 138 6.17 5.22 14.69
C ILE A 138 7.28 6.12 15.22
N GLU A 139 8.47 5.56 15.36
CA GLU A 139 9.70 6.33 15.61
C GLU A 139 10.25 6.88 14.29
N GLY A 140 10.54 8.18 14.27
CA GLY A 140 10.99 8.89 13.08
C GLY A 140 10.09 10.08 12.73
N ARG A 141 10.39 10.76 11.63
CA ARG A 141 9.58 11.87 11.13
C ARG A 141 9.61 11.91 9.61
N ILE A 142 8.61 12.52 9.02
CA ILE A 142 8.62 12.83 7.59
C ILE A 142 9.63 13.98 7.38
N PRO A 143 10.62 13.83 6.48
CA PRO A 143 11.62 14.86 6.24
C PRO A 143 11.01 16.09 5.57
N ASP A 144 11.60 17.25 5.85
CA ASP A 144 11.29 18.46 5.11
C ASP A 144 12.01 18.47 3.76
N ILE A 145 11.55 19.32 2.83
CA ILE A 145 12.07 19.32 1.45
C ILE A 145 13.56 19.69 1.46
N GLU A 146 13.96 20.60 2.33
CA GLU A 146 15.34 21.08 2.48
C GLU A 146 16.31 19.98 2.95
N GLU A 147 15.79 18.91 3.55
CA GLU A 147 16.58 17.79 4.05
C GLU A 147 16.77 16.69 2.99
N LEU A 148 16.09 16.82 1.85
CA LEU A 148 16.25 15.92 0.72
C LEU A 148 17.47 16.31 -0.12
N GLN A 149 18.08 15.33 -0.77
CA GLN A 149 19.11 15.58 -1.79
C GLN A 149 18.55 16.49 -2.90
N ASP A 150 19.36 17.42 -3.41
CA ASP A 150 18.94 18.46 -4.37
C ASP A 150 18.15 17.91 -5.56
N GLU A 151 18.60 16.79 -6.13
CA GLU A 151 17.95 16.09 -7.25
C GLU A 151 16.51 15.64 -6.91
N LYS A 152 16.26 15.27 -5.66
CA LYS A 152 14.94 14.84 -5.17
C LYS A 152 14.05 16.01 -4.79
N GLN A 153 14.63 17.15 -4.44
CA GLN A 153 13.86 18.37 -4.12
C GLN A 153 13.06 18.85 -5.32
N GLU A 154 13.65 18.87 -6.52
CA GLU A 154 12.95 19.33 -7.72
C GLU A 154 11.75 18.43 -8.08
N ILE A 155 11.93 17.12 -7.93
CA ILE A 155 10.88 16.13 -8.15
C ILE A 155 9.73 16.33 -7.16
N VAL A 156 10.06 16.47 -5.86
CA VAL A 156 9.05 16.67 -4.81
C VAL A 156 8.34 18.01 -4.97
N ARG A 157 9.00 19.07 -5.44
CA ARG A 157 8.34 20.35 -5.73
C ARG A 157 7.37 20.27 -6.90
N LYS A 158 7.65 19.43 -7.91
CA LYS A 158 6.80 19.27 -9.10
C LYS A 158 5.65 18.29 -8.89
N LEU A 159 5.87 17.23 -8.11
CA LEU A 159 4.94 16.09 -7.97
C LEU A 159 4.37 15.95 -6.56
N GLY A 160 4.94 16.64 -5.57
CA GLY A 160 4.54 16.53 -4.18
C GLY A 160 3.23 17.25 -3.90
N VAL A 161 2.35 16.59 -3.16
CA VAL A 161 1.08 17.15 -2.70
C VAL A 161 1.32 17.97 -1.41
N LYS A 162 2.18 18.99 -1.45
CA LYS A 162 2.20 20.03 -0.40
C LYS A 162 1.28 21.15 -0.89
N LYS A 163 0.06 21.22 -0.35
CA LYS A 163 -0.74 22.44 -0.45
C LYS A 163 -0.09 23.48 0.46
N SER A 164 0.23 24.63 -0.13
CA SER A 164 0.63 25.87 0.55
C SER A 164 -0.41 26.33 1.59
#